data_AF-A0A6H2EI57-F1
#
_entry.id   AF-A0A6H2EI57-F1
#
_cell.length_a   1.000
_cell.length_b   1.000
_cell.length_c   1.000
_cell.angle_alpha   90.00
_cell.angle_beta   90.00
_cell.angle_gamma   90.00
#
_symmetry.space_group_name_H-M   'P 1'
#
loop_
_entity.id
_entity.type
_entity.pdbx_description
1 polymer ?
#
loop_
_entity_poly.entity_id
_entity_poly.type
_entity_poly.pdbx_seq_one_letter_code
_entity_poly.pdbx_strand_id
1 'polypeptide(L)'
;MLGYLIYMYVGRRIAVTGNGLDSLAVGMLTGSLLWLPIAGMSLGPIFSNQRIFWLVMLVALLSSVTPYAMDTVIMRRINASTFALLNSLLPATSFVVGLVILHQVPTIGELAGLVLITAAVGLVGMRPNAK
;
A
#
# COMPACT_ATOMS: atom_id res chain seq x y z
N MET A 1 16.55 6.80 -9.18
CA MET A 1 16.38 7.52 -7.90
C MET A 1 15.63 8.84 -8.05
N LEU A 2 15.95 9.72 -9.01
CA LEU A 2 15.27 11.01 -9.21
C LEU A 2 13.74 10.91 -9.34
N GLY A 3 13.22 9.91 -10.08
CA GLY A 3 11.77 9.72 -10.23
C GLY A 3 11.03 9.48 -8.91
N TYR A 4 11.66 8.81 -7.95
CA TYR A 4 11.05 8.51 -6.65
C TYR A 4 11.00 9.73 -5.73
N LEU A 5 12.03 10.58 -5.79
CA LEU A 5 12.05 11.86 -5.07
C LEU A 5 10.95 12.79 -5.59
N ILE A 6 10.77 12.85 -6.91
CA ILE A 6 9.69 13.63 -7.54
C ILE A 6 8.33 13.07 -7.11
N TYR A 7 8.14 11.75 -7.17
CA TYR A 7 6.91 11.09 -6.72
C TYR A 7 6.57 11.41 -5.25
N MET A 8 7.54 11.28 -4.33
CA MET A 8 7.33 11.57 -2.92
C MET A 8 7.03 13.05 -2.67
N TYR A 9 7.74 13.96 -3.34
CA TYR A 9 7.52 15.41 -3.19
C TYR A 9 6.12 15.81 -3.66
N VAL A 10 5.73 15.37 -4.86
CA VAL A 10 4.41 15.66 -5.44
C VAL A 10 3.31 14.98 -4.61
N GLY A 11 3.51 13.72 -4.24
CA GLY A 11 2.58 12.95 -3.40
C GLY A 11 2.35 13.62 -2.05
N ARG A 12 3.40 14.10 -1.39
CA ARG A 12 3.28 14.85 -0.13
C ARG A 12 2.47 16.12 -0.31
N ARG A 13 2.66 16.87 -1.40
CA ARG A 13 1.92 18.12 -1.66
C ARG A 13 0.43 17.85 -1.85
N ILE A 14 0.07 16.85 -2.64
CA ILE A 14 -1.32 16.45 -2.90
C ILE A 14 -2.00 15.97 -1.62
N ALA A 15 -1.30 15.17 -0.80
CA ALA A 15 -1.82 14.63 0.46
C ALA A 15 -2.17 15.70 1.50
N VAL A 16 -1.49 16.85 1.49
CA VAL A 16 -1.75 17.94 2.45
C VAL A 16 -2.90 18.85 2.02
N THR A 17 -3.14 18.99 0.71
CA THR A 17 -4.13 19.93 0.17
C THR A 17 -5.49 19.31 -0.17
N GLY A 18 -5.53 17.98 -0.37
CA GLY A 18 -6.71 17.29 -0.87
C GLY A 18 -7.66 16.77 0.21
N ASN A 19 -8.92 16.58 -0.18
CA ASN A 19 -9.86 15.78 0.61
C ASN A 19 -9.55 14.30 0.36
N GLY A 20 -9.13 13.57 1.40
CA GLY A 20 -8.45 12.27 1.26
C GLY A 20 -9.14 11.25 0.35
N LEU A 21 -10.47 11.10 0.45
CA LEU A 21 -11.23 10.15 -0.37
C LEU A 21 -11.35 10.60 -1.85
N ASP A 22 -11.57 11.89 -2.07
CA ASP A 22 -11.72 12.47 -3.42
C ASP A 22 -10.38 12.42 -4.17
N SER A 23 -9.29 12.76 -3.49
CA SER A 23 -7.95 12.66 -4.06
C SER A 23 -7.55 11.21 -4.35
N LEU A 24 -7.97 10.25 -3.52
CA LEU A 24 -7.80 8.82 -3.79
C LEU A 24 -8.57 8.39 -5.04
N ALA A 25 -9.86 8.76 -5.14
CA ALA A 25 -10.70 8.40 -6.28
C ALA A 25 -10.14 8.96 -7.60
N VAL A 26 -9.76 10.24 -7.63
CA VAL A 26 -9.13 10.86 -8.80
C VAL A 26 -7.80 10.17 -9.11
N GLY A 27 -6.95 9.92 -8.11
CA GLY A 27 -5.67 9.23 -8.29
C GLY A 27 -5.82 7.83 -8.90
N MET A 28 -6.81 7.05 -8.44
CA MET A 28 -7.10 5.72 -8.98
C MET A 28 -7.63 5.78 -10.41
N LEU A 29 -8.55 6.71 -10.72
CA LEU A 29 -9.06 6.89 -12.07
C LEU A 29 -7.96 7.29 -13.04
N THR A 30 -7.16 8.31 -12.69
CA THR A 30 -6.05 8.77 -13.52
C THR A 30 -4.99 7.68 -13.69
N GLY A 31 -4.62 6.97 -12.62
CA GLY A 31 -3.69 5.85 -12.68
C GLY A 31 -4.19 4.72 -13.59
N SER A 32 -5.48 4.37 -13.48
CA SER A 32 -6.10 3.36 -14.35
C SER A 32 -6.09 3.79 -15.81
N LEU A 33 -6.42 5.05 -16.12
CA LEU A 33 -6.41 5.59 -17.48
C LEU A 33 -5.00 5.59 -18.09
N LEU A 34 -3.99 5.97 -17.31
CA LEU A 34 -2.59 5.95 -17.74
C LEU A 34 -2.07 4.52 -17.96
N TRP A 35 -2.55 3.55 -17.18
CA TRP A 35 -2.15 2.15 -17.31
C TRP A 35 -2.92 1.42 -18.42
N LEU A 36 -4.12 1.87 -18.77
CA LEU A 36 -5.01 1.27 -19.77
C LEU A 36 -4.36 0.95 -21.13
N PRO A 37 -3.57 1.83 -21.78
CA PRO A 37 -2.94 1.50 -23.08
C PRO A 37 -1.92 0.36 -22.98
N ILE A 38 -1.24 0.23 -21.84
CA ILE A 38 -0.29 -0.84 -21.57
C ILE A 38 -1.05 -2.14 -21.23
N ALA A 39 -2.13 -2.01 -20.44
CA ALA A 39 -3.04 -3.09 -20.07
C ALA A 39 -3.72 -3.74 -21.26
N GLY A 40 -4.09 -2.91 -22.26
CA GLY A 40 -5.07 -3.24 -23.29
C GLY A 40 -4.77 -4.54 -24.03
N MET A 41 -3.49 -4.83 -24.26
CA MET A 41 -3.03 -6.05 -24.92
C MET A 41 -3.34 -7.33 -24.13
N SER A 42 -3.48 -7.22 -22.81
CA SER A 42 -3.71 -8.35 -21.89
C SER A 42 -5.16 -8.46 -21.41
N LEU A 43 -6.06 -7.54 -21.78
CA LEU A 43 -7.45 -7.50 -21.30
C LEU A 43 -8.39 -8.49 -22.01
N GLY A 44 -8.00 -9.08 -23.14
CA GLY A 44 -8.85 -9.96 -23.95
C GLY A 44 -9.56 -11.09 -23.16
N PRO A 45 -8.86 -11.86 -22.30
CA PRO A 45 -9.47 -12.93 -21.50
C PRO A 45 -10.50 -12.46 -20.46
N ILE A 46 -10.42 -11.19 -20.04
CA ILE A 46 -11.32 -10.63 -19.01
C ILE A 46 -12.71 -10.42 -19.61
N PHE A 47 -12.79 -9.94 -20.85
CA PHE A 47 -14.06 -9.70 -21.54
C PHE A 47 -14.69 -10.97 -22.11
N SER A 48 -13.90 -12.00 -22.39
CA SER A 48 -14.42 -13.27 -22.93
C SER A 48 -14.93 -14.22 -21.86
N ASN A 49 -14.51 -14.06 -20.60
CA ASN A 49 -14.89 -14.95 -19.51
C ASN A 49 -15.49 -14.18 -18.33
N GLN A 50 -16.81 -14.27 -18.19
CA GLN A 50 -17.58 -13.63 -17.13
C GLN A 50 -17.06 -13.96 -15.71
N ARG A 51 -16.51 -15.17 -15.51
CA ARG A 51 -15.95 -15.57 -14.22
C ARG A 51 -14.67 -14.80 -13.91
N ILE A 52 -13.78 -14.64 -14.88
CA ILE A 52 -12.52 -13.91 -14.73
C ILE A 52 -12.82 -12.44 -14.46
N PHE A 53 -13.78 -11.85 -15.18
CA PHE A 53 -14.26 -10.50 -14.91
C PHE A 53 -14.65 -10.29 -13.44
N TRP A 54 -15.52 -11.16 -12.90
CA TRP A 54 -15.95 -11.05 -11.51
C TRP A 54 -14.82 -11.28 -10.51
N LEU A 55 -13.92 -12.23 -10.76
CA LEU A 55 -12.77 -12.47 -9.89
C LEU A 55 -11.82 -11.27 -9.85
N VAL A 56 -11.50 -10.68 -11.00
CA VAL A 56 -10.64 -9.50 -11.08
C VAL A 56 -11.29 -8.31 -10.39
N MET A 57 -12.59 -8.09 -10.61
CA MET A 57 -13.36 -7.04 -9.90
C MET A 57 -13.35 -7.26 -8.39
N LEU A 58 -13.60 -8.49 -7.93
CA LEU A 58 -13.61 -8.82 -6.51
C LEU A 58 -12.23 -8.58 -5.88
N VAL A 59 -11.16 -9.05 -6.52
CA VAL A 59 -9.79 -8.85 -6.04
C VAL A 59 -9.43 -7.36 -6.01
N ALA A 60 -9.78 -6.59 -7.05
CA ALA A 60 -9.51 -5.15 -7.08
C ALA A 60 -10.22 -4.39 -5.95
N LEU A 61 -11.48 -4.76 -5.67
CA LEU A 61 -12.26 -4.16 -4.58
C LEU A 61 -11.67 -4.53 -3.22
N LEU A 62 -11.49 -5.82 -2.94
CA LEU A 62 -11.04 -6.31 -1.63
C LEU A 62 -9.59 -5.96 -1.34
N SER A 63 -8.71 -5.95 -2.34
CA SER A 63 -7.27 -5.76 -2.14
C SER A 63 -6.82 -4.29 -2.18
N SER A 64 -7.57 -3.40 -2.84
CA SER A 64 -7.16 -2.01 -3.02
C SER A 64 -8.20 -1.05 -2.45
N VAL A 65 -9.44 -1.14 -2.91
CA VAL A 65 -10.48 -0.17 -2.52
C VAL A 65 -10.80 -0.29 -1.03
N THR A 66 -11.01 -1.50 -0.52
CA THR A 66 -11.29 -1.73 0.90
C THR A 66 -10.18 -1.24 1.82
N PRO A 67 -8.90 -1.67 1.69
CA PRO A 67 -7.85 -1.20 2.57
C PRO A 67 -7.60 0.30 2.46
N TYR A 68 -7.58 0.89 1.26
CA TYR A 68 -7.36 2.34 1.14
C TYR A 68 -8.51 3.18 1.68
N ALA A 69 -9.75 2.73 1.52
CA ALA A 69 -10.89 3.37 2.17
C ALA A 69 -10.79 3.26 3.70
N MET A 70 -10.37 2.11 4.23
CA MET A 70 -10.15 1.94 5.66
C MET A 70 -9.03 2.86 6.16
N ASP A 71 -7.90 2.96 5.47
CA ASP A 71 -6.78 3.82 5.87
C ASP A 71 -7.20 5.30 5.96
N THR A 72 -7.92 5.78 4.96
CA THR A 72 -8.43 7.17 4.94
C THR A 72 -9.44 7.44 6.06
N VAL A 73 -10.26 6.45 6.44
CA VAL A 73 -11.17 6.55 7.59
C VAL A 73 -10.42 6.45 8.93
N ILE A 74 -9.45 5.55 9.04
CA ILE A 74 -8.65 5.33 10.25
C ILE A 74 -7.83 6.57 10.57
N MET A 75 -7.22 7.22 9.58
CA MET A 75 -6.51 8.48 9.77
C MET A 75 -7.37 9.60 10.34
N ARG A 76 -8.70 9.55 10.18
CA ARG A 76 -9.63 10.49 10.82
C ARG A 76 -9.99 10.12 12.26
N ARG A 77 -9.70 8.89 12.70
CA ARG A 77 -10.04 8.35 14.03
C ARG A 77 -8.85 8.23 14.98
N ILE A 78 -7.66 7.97 14.48
CA ILE A 78 -6.43 7.85 15.29
C ILE A 78 -5.41 8.90 14.89
N ASN A 79 -4.49 9.21 15.79
CA ASN A 79 -3.40 10.14 15.51
C ASN A 79 -2.37 9.54 14.53
N ALA A 80 -1.64 10.41 13.84
CA ALA A 80 -0.66 10.01 12.82
C ALA A 80 0.46 9.12 13.38
N SER A 81 0.84 9.31 14.65
CA SER A 81 1.87 8.52 15.33
C SER A 81 1.44 7.07 15.54
N THR A 82 0.20 6.83 16.00
CA THR A 82 -0.34 5.47 16.16
C THR A 82 -0.51 4.80 14.80
N PHE A 83 -1.00 5.52 13.77
CA PHE A 83 -1.10 4.95 12.42
C PHE A 83 0.28 4.56 11.85
N ALA A 84 1.30 5.41 12.05
CA ALA A 84 2.68 5.09 11.65
C ALA A 84 3.25 3.87 12.41
N LEU A 85 2.90 3.71 13.70
CA LEU A 85 3.27 2.54 14.50
C LEU A 85 2.55 1.27 14.01
N LEU A 86 1.28 1.35 13.61
CA LEU A 86 0.59 0.22 13.01
C LEU A 86 1.22 -0.15 11.66
N ASN A 87 1.55 0.85 10.85
CA ASN A 87 2.24 0.65 9.57
C ASN A 87 3.66 0.10 9.72
N SER A 88 4.35 0.37 10.82
CA SER A 88 5.68 -0.20 11.07
C SER A 88 5.65 -1.70 11.34
N LEU A 89 4.49 -2.25 11.69
CA LEU A 89 4.28 -3.68 11.91
C LEU A 89 3.98 -4.44 10.61
N LEU A 90 3.65 -3.74 9.51
CA LEU A 90 3.36 -4.37 8.20
C LEU A 90 4.48 -5.30 7.70
N PRO A 91 5.78 -4.96 7.81
CA PRO A 91 6.86 -5.86 7.40
C PRO A 91 6.83 -7.18 8.18
N ALA A 92 6.57 -7.11 9.49
CA ALA A 92 6.50 -8.28 10.35
C ALA A 92 5.25 -9.12 10.06
N THR A 93 4.09 -8.51 9.88
CA THR A 93 2.87 -9.23 9.53
C THR A 93 2.95 -9.83 8.14
N SER A 94 3.50 -9.12 7.16
CA SER A 94 3.76 -9.63 5.80
C SER A 94 4.64 -10.88 5.82
N PHE A 95 5.71 -10.87 6.62
CA PHE A 95 6.58 -12.03 6.79
C PHE A 95 5.84 -13.23 7.38
N VAL A 96 5.06 -13.02 8.46
CA VAL A 96 4.25 -14.09 9.07
C VAL A 96 3.22 -14.64 8.08
N VAL A 97 2.55 -13.76 7.34
CA VAL A 97 1.58 -14.16 6.31
C VAL A 97 2.25 -14.95 5.18
N GLY A 98 3.43 -14.54 4.72
CA GLY A 98 4.21 -15.27 3.72
C GLY A 98 4.63 -16.67 4.19
N LEU A 99 5.01 -16.79 5.47
CA LEU A 99 5.35 -18.07 6.07
C LEU A 99 4.13 -18.97 6.23
N VAL A 100 3.01 -18.45 6.74
CA VAL A 100 1.82 -19.25 7.05
C VAL A 100 0.97 -19.56 5.82
N ILE A 101 0.71 -18.59 4.94
CA ILE A 101 -0.20 -18.76 3.81
C ILE A 101 0.54 -19.33 2.58
N LEU A 102 1.76 -18.87 2.32
CA LEU A 102 2.53 -19.30 1.14
C LEU A 102 3.53 -20.43 1.48
N HIS A 103 3.63 -20.84 2.75
CA HIS A 103 4.58 -21.87 3.23
C HIS A 103 6.03 -21.61 2.78
N GLN A 104 6.41 -20.34 2.63
CA GLN A 104 7.77 -19.98 2.25
C GLN A 104 8.70 -20.19 3.43
N VAL A 105 9.76 -20.99 3.24
CA VAL A 105 10.80 -21.15 4.26
C VAL A 105 11.72 -19.94 4.16
N PRO A 106 11.71 -19.05 5.17
CA PRO A 106 12.48 -17.82 5.10
C PRO A 106 13.97 -18.12 5.14
N THR A 107 14.72 -17.43 4.31
CA THR A 107 16.18 -17.47 4.32
C THR A 107 16.71 -16.67 5.51
N ILE A 108 17.92 -16.98 5.96
CA ILE A 108 18.61 -16.26 7.04
C ILE A 108 18.74 -14.76 6.71
N GLY A 109 18.89 -14.41 5.43
CA GLY A 109 18.94 -13.03 4.96
C GLY A 109 17.63 -12.26 5.13
N GLU A 110 16.49 -12.90 4.88
CA GLU A 110 15.16 -12.29 5.08
C GLU A 110 14.86 -12.04 6.55
N LEU A 111 15.23 -12.97 7.42
CA LEU A 111 15.15 -12.80 8.88
C LEU A 111 16.02 -11.63 9.36
N ALA A 112 17.26 -11.55 8.89
CA ALA A 112 18.15 -10.44 9.23
C ALA A 112 17.60 -9.09 8.73
N GLY A 113 17.09 -9.07 7.49
CA GLY A 113 16.45 -7.88 6.90
C GLY A 113 15.22 -7.42 7.68
N LEU A 114 14.36 -8.36 8.09
CA LEU A 114 13.21 -8.06 8.93
C LEU A 114 13.62 -7.44 10.26
N VAL A 115 14.58 -8.05 10.97
CA VAL A 115 15.10 -7.52 12.24
C VAL A 115 15.68 -6.12 12.07
N LEU A 116 16.48 -5.90 11.02
CA LEU A 116 17.08 -4.59 10.72
C LEU A 116 16.01 -3.52 10.44
N ILE A 117 15.01 -3.82 9.61
CA ILE A 117 13.94 -2.87 9.28
C ILE A 117 13.09 -2.59 10.51
N THR A 118 12.66 -3.61 11.26
CA THR A 118 11.86 -3.42 12.48
C THR A 118 12.63 -2.62 13.53
N ALA A 119 13.94 -2.87 13.71
CA ALA A 119 14.78 -2.08 14.60
C ALA A 119 14.90 -0.62 14.13
N ALA A 120 15.13 -0.38 12.84
CA ALA A 120 15.22 0.97 12.29
C ALA A 120 13.93 1.76 12.50
N VAL A 121 12.76 1.14 12.26
CA VAL A 121 11.47 1.82 12.48
C VAL A 121 11.20 2.03 13.96
N GLY A 122 11.53 1.07 14.83
CA GLY A 122 11.46 1.23 16.28
C GLY A 122 12.30 2.41 16.78
N LEU A 123 13.54 2.53 16.32
CA LEU A 123 14.43 3.64 16.66
C LEU A 123 13.88 5.01 16.23
N VAL A 124 13.26 5.09 15.05
CA VAL A 124 12.60 6.31 14.58
C VAL A 124 11.36 6.62 15.42
N GLY A 125 10.56 5.60 15.77
CA GLY A 125 9.37 5.76 16.62
C GLY A 125 9.69 6.17 18.06
N MET A 126 10.88 5.84 18.56
CA MET A 126 11.36 6.19 19.92
C MET A 126 11.94 7.60 20.01
N ARG A 127 12.19 8.30 18.89
CA ARG A 127 12.68 9.69 18.94
C ARG A 127 11.62 10.56 19.63
N PRO A 128 11.92 11.18 20.79
CA PRO A 128 11.00 12.11 21.42
C PRO A 128 10.77 13.26 20.43
N ASN A 129 9.50 13.60 20.17
CA ASN A 129 9.15 14.85 19.50
C ASN A 129 9.77 16.00 20.30
N ALA A 130 10.96 16.46 19.88
CA ALA A 130 11.50 17.72 20.32
C ALA A 130 10.54 18.80 19.82
N LYS A 131 9.93 19.50 20.78
CA LYS A 131 9.03 20.63 20.55
C LYS A 131 9.68 21.70 19.69
#